data_AF-A0A8J3MPN0-F1
#
_entry.id   AF-A0A8J3MPN0-F1
#
_cell.length_a   1.000
_cell.length_b   1.000
_cell.length_c   1.000
_cell.angle_alpha   90.00
_cell.angle_beta   90.00
_cell.angle_gamma   90.00
#
_symmetry.space_group_name_H-M   'P 1'
#
loop_
_entity.id
_entity.type
_entity.pdbx_description
1 polymer ?
#
loop_
_entity_poly.entity_id
_entity_poly.type
_entity_poly.pdbx_seq_one_letter_code
_entity_poly.pdbx_strand_id
1 'polypeptide(L)'
;MNIHEQFEEFLAKLGVEMERPEDGQRERVEPTYDADDARPEVSIFQASRDHYGVFYRLDVVEQRPELRVIVPAERGKTKMHIYLVRLSEHMPLSATFVDMAVYEGSETFERGREAAWQHLLYATAEIMKQLFWAGDLEYMTFPEEIEVYPLLR
;
A
#
# COMPACT_ATOMS: atom_id res chain seq x y z
N MET A 1 -21.33 -2.36 -4.45
CA MET A 1 -20.27 -3.36 -4.31
C MET A 1 -19.12 -2.67 -3.60
N ASN A 2 -18.88 -3.06 -2.35
CA ASN A 2 -17.83 -2.48 -1.50
C ASN A 2 -16.46 -2.96 -1.99
N ILE A 3 -15.42 -2.14 -1.81
CA ILE A 3 -14.02 -2.48 -2.18
C ILE A 3 -13.54 -3.75 -1.47
N HIS A 4 -14.09 -4.06 -0.30
CA HIS A 4 -13.85 -5.30 0.43
C HIS A 4 -14.39 -6.53 -0.31
N GLU A 5 -15.60 -6.44 -0.86
CA GLU A 5 -16.24 -7.53 -1.63
C GLU A 5 -15.48 -7.79 -2.93
N GLN A 6 -14.95 -6.74 -3.57
CA GLN A 6 -14.12 -6.85 -4.78
C GLN A 6 -12.80 -7.57 -4.53
N PHE A 7 -12.18 -7.30 -3.38
CA PHE A 7 -10.94 -7.93 -2.97
C PHE A 7 -11.17 -9.41 -2.60
N GLU A 8 -12.23 -9.72 -1.86
CA GLU A 8 -12.60 -11.11 -1.53
C GLU A 8 -12.93 -11.94 -2.77
N GLU A 9 -13.69 -11.38 -3.73
CA GLU A 9 -14.03 -12.06 -4.97
C GLU A 9 -12.78 -12.33 -5.83
N PHE A 10 -11.81 -11.42 -5.81
CA PHE A 10 -10.53 -11.59 -6.49
C PHE A 10 -9.66 -12.67 -5.85
N LEU A 11 -9.54 -12.69 -4.52
CA LEU A 11 -8.84 -13.74 -3.79
C LEU A 11 -9.47 -15.11 -4.01
N ALA A 12 -10.81 -15.19 -4.02
CA ALA A 12 -11.53 -16.41 -4.32
C ALA A 12 -11.22 -16.94 -5.74
N LYS A 13 -11.09 -16.05 -6.74
CA LYS A 13 -10.71 -16.42 -8.12
C LYS A 13 -9.28 -16.95 -8.23
N LEU A 14 -8.40 -16.62 -7.30
CA LEU A 14 -7.03 -17.15 -7.20
C LEU A 14 -6.94 -18.48 -6.41
N GLY A 15 -8.09 -19.07 -6.06
CA GLY A 15 -8.12 -20.31 -5.26
C GLY A 15 -7.64 -20.10 -3.83
N VAL A 16 -7.81 -18.89 -3.30
CA VAL A 16 -7.60 -18.58 -1.88
C VAL A 16 -8.95 -18.75 -1.20
N GLU A 17 -9.08 -19.78 -0.37
CA GLU A 17 -10.18 -19.88 0.58
C GLU A 17 -9.84 -19.01 1.79
N MET A 18 -10.64 -17.98 2.01
CA MET A 18 -10.55 -17.19 3.24
C MET A 18 -10.95 -18.09 4.40
N GLU A 19 -10.09 -18.21 5.40
CA GLU A 19 -10.38 -18.93 6.63
C GLU A 19 -11.58 -18.23 7.29
N ARG A 20 -12.78 -18.84 7.14
CA ARG A 20 -13.96 -18.35 7.82
C ARG A 20 -13.74 -18.66 9.30
N PRO A 21 -13.82 -17.67 10.20
CA PRO A 21 -13.75 -17.98 11.62
C PRO A 21 -14.88 -18.96 11.92
N GLU A 22 -14.54 -20.19 12.28
CA GLU A 22 -15.52 -21.18 12.69
C GLU A 22 -16.32 -20.58 13.85
N ASP A 23 -17.65 -20.59 13.69
CA ASP A 23 -18.62 -20.15 14.69
C ASP A 23 -18.41 -20.92 16.00
N GLY A 24 -17.51 -20.46 16.87
CA GLY A 24 -17.26 -21.20 18.10
C GLY A 24 -16.17 -20.70 19.04
N GLN A 25 -15.14 -19.99 18.58
CA GLN A 25 -14.04 -19.58 19.47
C GLN A 25 -13.75 -18.08 19.35
N ARG A 26 -14.54 -17.31 20.10
CA ARG A 26 -14.17 -15.96 20.53
C ARG A 26 -13.07 -16.04 21.60
N GLU A 27 -11.91 -16.58 21.24
CA GLU A 27 -10.68 -16.12 21.89
C GLU A 27 -10.09 -15.12 20.91
N ARG A 28 -10.15 -13.84 21.30
CA ARG A 28 -9.43 -12.76 20.64
C ARG A 28 -7.94 -13.12 20.65
N VAL A 29 -7.49 -13.81 19.63
CA VAL A 29 -6.10 -13.71 19.21
C VAL A 29 -6.10 -12.52 18.26
N GLU A 30 -6.01 -11.33 18.85
CA GLU A 30 -5.65 -10.13 18.11
C GLU A 30 -4.32 -10.43 17.41
N PRO A 31 -4.24 -10.33 16.07
CA PRO A 31 -2.93 -10.34 15.43
C PRO A 31 -2.23 -9.07 15.92
N THR A 32 -1.27 -9.24 16.84
CA THR A 32 -0.43 -8.15 17.32
C THR A 32 0.46 -7.70 16.18
N TYR A 33 -0.05 -6.76 15.41
CA TYR A 33 0.73 -5.82 14.64
C TYR A 33 0.42 -4.45 15.23
N ASP A 34 1.37 -3.91 16.00
CA ASP A 34 1.43 -2.50 16.37
C ASP A 34 1.70 -1.66 15.10
N ALA A 35 0.73 -1.63 14.20
CA ALA A 35 0.59 -0.59 13.19
C ALA A 35 -0.78 0.02 13.46
N ASP A 36 -0.76 1.25 13.95
CA ASP A 36 -1.92 2.08 14.32
C ASP A 36 -3.19 1.75 13.52
N ASP A 37 -4.31 1.73 14.23
CA ASP A 37 -5.70 1.54 13.79
C ASP A 37 -6.19 2.61 12.78
N ALA A 38 -5.29 3.29 12.07
CA ALA A 38 -5.56 4.31 11.09
C ALA A 38 -6.11 3.69 9.81
N ARG A 39 -7.43 3.77 9.63
CA ARG A 39 -8.09 3.42 8.37
C ARG A 39 -7.57 4.34 7.26
N PRO A 40 -7.22 3.79 6.09
CA PRO A 40 -6.72 4.62 5.00
C PRO A 40 -7.81 5.57 4.51
N GLU A 41 -7.43 6.83 4.30
CA GLU A 41 -8.30 7.88 3.78
C GLU A 41 -8.65 7.62 2.30
N VAL A 42 -7.67 7.13 1.55
CA VAL A 42 -7.77 6.76 0.14
C VAL A 42 -7.07 5.43 -0.06
N SER A 43 -7.65 4.55 -0.89
CA SER A 43 -7.03 3.27 -1.28
C SER A 43 -7.21 3.01 -2.78
N ILE A 44 -6.10 2.74 -3.46
CA ILE A 44 -6.05 2.51 -4.90
C ILE A 44 -5.36 1.18 -5.16
N PHE A 45 -6.03 0.31 -5.92
CA PHE A 45 -5.52 -1.01 -6.30
C PHE A 45 -5.16 -1.04 -7.79
N GLN A 46 -3.98 -1.56 -8.10
CA GLN A 46 -3.49 -1.63 -9.47
C GLN A 46 -2.66 -2.89 -9.69
N ALA A 47 -2.99 -3.65 -10.74
CA ALA A 47 -2.12 -4.72 -11.22
C ALA A 47 -0.87 -4.14 -11.90
N SER A 48 0.29 -4.76 -11.67
CA SER A 48 1.51 -4.39 -12.35
C SER A 48 1.42 -4.67 -13.85
N ARG A 49 1.95 -3.76 -14.67
CA ARG A 49 2.09 -3.96 -16.12
C ARG A 49 3.39 -4.64 -16.49
N ASP A 50 4.42 -4.47 -15.65
CA ASP A 50 5.80 -4.86 -15.96
C ASP A 50 6.21 -6.14 -15.21
N HIS A 51 5.51 -6.49 -14.14
CA HIS A 51 5.85 -7.62 -13.26
C HIS A 51 4.68 -8.59 -13.15
N TYR A 52 4.85 -9.80 -13.68
CA TYR A 52 3.77 -10.78 -13.76
C TYR A 52 3.25 -11.16 -12.36
N GLY A 53 1.93 -11.09 -12.18
CA GLY A 53 1.27 -11.47 -10.93
C GLY A 53 1.50 -10.52 -9.74
N VAL A 54 2.23 -9.41 -9.94
CA VAL A 54 2.41 -8.41 -8.89
C VAL A 54 1.23 -7.45 -8.84
N PHE A 55 0.81 -7.12 -7.63
CA PHE A 55 -0.21 -6.10 -7.37
C PHE A 55 0.33 -5.00 -6.47
N TYR A 56 -0.17 -3.80 -6.71
CA TYR A 56 0.10 -2.63 -5.91
C TYR A 56 -1.18 -2.18 -5.23
N ARG A 57 -1.07 -1.86 -3.95
CA ARG A 57 -2.10 -1.15 -3.19
C ARG A 57 -1.48 0.11 -2.63
N LEU A 58 -1.97 1.25 -3.07
CA LEU A 58 -1.55 2.56 -2.60
C LEU A 58 -2.59 3.08 -1.63
N ASP A 59 -2.17 3.35 -0.41
CA ASP A 59 -3.01 3.88 0.65
C ASP A 59 -2.51 5.27 1.07
N VAL A 60 -3.41 6.14 1.53
CA VAL A 60 -3.04 7.34 2.29
C VAL A 60 -3.40 7.08 3.75
N VAL A 61 -2.40 7.02 4.61
CA VAL A 61 -2.54 6.76 6.05
C VAL A 61 -1.91 7.93 6.78
N GLU A 62 -2.70 8.63 7.61
CA GLU A 62 -2.25 9.82 8.34
C GLU A 62 -1.59 10.85 7.41
N GLN A 63 -2.25 11.16 6.29
CA GLN A 63 -1.76 12.09 5.24
C GLN A 63 -0.47 11.64 4.53
N ARG A 64 0.06 10.44 4.81
CA ARG A 64 1.28 9.91 4.18
C ARG A 64 0.96 8.82 3.16
N PRO A 65 1.62 8.82 1.99
CA PRO A 65 1.46 7.75 1.01
C PRO A 65 2.19 6.48 1.45
N GLU A 66 1.47 5.36 1.45
CA GLU A 66 2.00 4.02 1.68
C GLU A 66 1.74 3.12 0.47
N LEU A 67 2.78 2.44 -0.03
CA LEU A 67 2.65 1.50 -1.12
C LEU A 67 2.87 0.08 -0.61
N ARG A 68 1.83 -0.74 -0.65
CA ARG A 68 1.94 -2.20 -0.46
C ARG A 68 2.21 -2.87 -1.81
N VAL A 69 3.33 -3.57 -1.91
CA VAL A 69 3.72 -4.37 -3.08
C VAL A 69 3.50 -5.84 -2.76
N ILE A 70 2.61 -6.49 -3.51
CA ILE A 70 2.21 -7.88 -3.31
C ILE A 70 2.83 -8.69 -4.44
N VAL A 71 3.81 -9.52 -4.10
CA VAL A 71 4.61 -10.31 -5.04
C VAL A 71 4.28 -11.78 -4.89
N PRO A 72 4.00 -12.53 -5.98
CA PRO A 72 3.78 -13.97 -5.90
C PRO A 72 5.05 -14.68 -5.41
N ALA A 73 4.88 -15.60 -4.46
CA ALA A 73 5.97 -16.41 -3.97
C ALA A 73 6.22 -17.59 -4.93
N GLU A 74 7.47 -17.80 -5.33
CA GLU A 74 7.81 -18.88 -6.27
C GLU A 74 7.86 -20.27 -5.61
N ARG A 75 8.10 -20.35 -4.30
CA ARG A 75 8.29 -21.62 -3.57
C ARG A 75 7.84 -21.51 -2.10
N GLY A 76 7.29 -22.60 -1.57
CA GLY A 76 6.93 -22.74 -0.15
C GLY A 76 5.43 -22.82 0.11
N LYS A 77 5.03 -22.74 1.39
CA LYS A 77 3.60 -22.69 1.80
C LYS A 77 2.99 -21.30 1.61
N THR A 78 3.83 -20.27 1.62
CA THR A 78 3.46 -18.87 1.40
C THR A 78 3.17 -18.68 -0.09
N LYS A 79 1.97 -18.14 -0.42
CA LYS A 79 1.58 -17.88 -1.82
C LYS A 79 2.00 -16.48 -2.30
N MET A 80 2.17 -15.54 -1.37
CA MET A 80 2.46 -14.13 -1.66
C MET A 80 3.39 -13.54 -0.60
N HIS A 81 4.35 -12.72 -1.02
CA HIS A 81 5.08 -11.80 -0.17
C HIS A 81 4.47 -10.42 -0.25
N ILE A 82 4.32 -9.75 0.89
CA ILE A 82 3.81 -8.38 0.94
C ILE A 82 4.88 -7.49 1.54
N TYR A 83 5.21 -6.42 0.84
CA TYR A 83 6.15 -5.41 1.27
C TYR A 83 5.43 -4.08 1.45
N LEU A 84 5.63 -3.43 2.58
CA LEU A 84 5.24 -2.04 2.80
C LEU A 84 6.40 -1.14 2.40
N VAL A 85 6.16 -0.26 1.44
CA VAL A 85 7.08 0.76 0.98
C VAL A 85 6.58 2.10 1.47
N ARG A 86 7.45 2.85 2.15
CA ARG A 86 7.20 4.22 2.61
C ARG A 86 8.27 5.14 2.01
N LEU A 87 7.90 6.40 1.80
CA LEU A 87 8.91 7.42 1.52
C LEU A 87 9.76 7.62 2.78
N SER A 88 11.08 7.72 2.60
CA SER A 88 11.97 8.14 3.67
C SER A 88 11.61 9.55 4.13
N GLU A 89 11.83 9.85 5.41
CA GLU A 89 11.61 11.21 5.95
C GLU A 89 12.53 12.25 5.30
N HIS A 90 13.65 11.83 4.72
CA HIS A 90 14.56 12.70 3.98
C HIS A 90 14.07 13.01 2.56
N MET A 91 13.05 12.31 2.05
CA MET A 91 12.51 12.55 0.72
C MET A 91 11.62 13.80 0.70
N PRO A 92 11.86 14.80 -0.17
CA PRO A 92 11.08 16.04 -0.19
C PRO A 92 9.57 15.85 -0.38
N LEU A 93 9.17 14.76 -1.07
CA LEU A 93 7.77 14.41 -1.25
C LEU A 93 7.07 14.09 0.07
N SER A 94 7.77 13.51 1.05
CA SER A 94 7.18 13.18 2.36
C SER A 94 6.64 14.43 3.06
N ALA A 95 7.46 15.50 3.13
CA ALA A 95 7.03 16.78 3.68
C ALA A 95 5.92 17.45 2.86
N THR A 96 6.00 17.36 1.53
CA THR A 96 5.02 17.99 0.62
C THR A 96 3.60 17.46 0.84
N PHE A 97 3.45 16.17 1.14
CA PHE A 97 2.14 15.59 1.43
C PHE A 97 1.53 16.14 2.73
N VAL A 98 2.34 16.24 3.79
CA VAL A 98 1.90 16.81 5.08
C VAL A 98 1.52 18.29 4.91
N ASP A 99 2.37 19.07 4.24
CA ASP A 99 2.14 20.50 4.05
C ASP A 99 0.88 20.79 3.23
N MET A 100 0.63 20.01 2.17
CA MET A 100 -0.56 20.20 1.34
C MET A 100 -1.85 19.71 2.00
N ALA A 101 -1.79 18.74 2.90
CA ALA A 101 -2.97 18.25 3.61
C ALA A 101 -3.57 19.32 4.54
N VAL A 102 -2.74 20.24 5.06
CA VAL A 102 -3.17 21.35 5.94
C VAL A 102 -3.29 22.70 5.21
N TYR A 103 -2.91 22.77 3.94
CA TYR A 103 -2.94 24.02 3.18
C TYR A 103 -4.36 24.40 2.77
N GLU A 104 -4.77 25.61 3.14
CA GLU A 104 -6.02 26.24 2.69
C GLU A 104 -5.72 27.26 1.59
N GLY A 105 -6.18 26.96 0.38
CA GLY A 105 -5.98 27.84 -0.77
C GLY A 105 -7.16 28.75 -1.07
N SER A 106 -7.08 29.45 -2.20
CA SER A 106 -8.21 30.19 -2.75
C SER A 106 -9.33 29.24 -3.21
N GLU A 107 -10.55 29.75 -3.38
CA GLU A 107 -11.68 28.96 -3.92
C GLU A 107 -11.37 28.28 -5.26
N THR A 108 -10.57 28.93 -6.12
CA THR A 108 -10.17 28.33 -7.40
C THR A 108 -9.21 27.16 -7.22
N PHE A 109 -8.31 27.24 -6.23
CA PHE A 109 -7.43 26.15 -5.88
C PHE A 109 -8.22 24.97 -5.28
N GLU A 110 -9.10 25.24 -4.32
CA GLU A 110 -9.88 24.21 -3.63
C GLU A 110 -10.74 23.37 -4.59
N ARG A 111 -11.30 23.99 -5.64
CA ARG A 111 -12.05 23.28 -6.70
C ARG A 111 -11.21 22.23 -7.45
N GLY A 112 -9.90 22.45 -7.58
CA GLY A 112 -8.98 21.54 -8.28
C GLY A 112 -8.14 20.66 -7.36
N ARG A 113 -8.17 20.92 -6.04
CA ARG A 113 -7.25 20.33 -5.07
C ARG A 113 -7.31 18.81 -5.07
N GLU A 114 -8.51 18.23 -5.00
CA GLU A 114 -8.68 16.77 -4.92
C GLU A 114 -8.11 16.04 -6.15
N ALA A 115 -8.40 16.53 -7.36
CA ALA A 115 -7.88 15.94 -8.60
C ALA A 115 -6.35 16.08 -8.70
N ALA A 116 -5.81 17.26 -8.37
CA ALA A 116 -4.37 17.49 -8.35
C ALA A 116 -3.66 16.59 -7.32
N TRP A 117 -4.26 16.44 -6.14
CA TRP A 117 -3.79 15.55 -5.08
C TRP A 117 -3.74 14.10 -5.53
N GLN A 118 -4.81 13.61 -6.16
CA GLN A 118 -4.85 12.25 -6.71
C GLN A 118 -3.77 12.03 -7.78
N HIS A 119 -3.53 13.01 -8.66
CA HIS A 119 -2.46 12.91 -9.66
C HIS A 119 -1.06 12.90 -9.03
N LEU A 120 -0.83 13.69 -7.99
CA LEU A 120 0.43 13.64 -7.24
C LEU A 120 0.61 12.29 -6.55
N LEU A 121 -0.45 11.74 -5.97
CA LEU A 121 -0.45 10.43 -5.35
C LEU A 121 -0.06 9.33 -6.36
N TYR A 122 -0.60 9.38 -7.58
CA TYR A 122 -0.17 8.48 -8.66
C TYR A 122 1.30 8.66 -9.04
N ALA A 123 1.77 9.91 -9.21
CA ALA A 123 3.17 10.17 -9.54
C ALA A 123 4.12 9.65 -8.45
N THR A 124 3.75 9.85 -7.19
CA THR A 124 4.49 9.36 -6.02
C THR A 124 4.55 7.84 -6.00
N ALA A 125 3.42 7.16 -6.27
CA ALA A 125 3.40 5.72 -6.36
C ALA A 125 4.28 5.17 -7.48
N GLU A 126 4.32 5.82 -8.65
CA GLU A 126 5.22 5.41 -9.72
C GLU A 126 6.70 5.53 -9.31
N ILE A 127 7.07 6.60 -8.59
CA ILE A 127 8.43 6.76 -8.04
C ILE A 127 8.73 5.63 -7.04
N MET A 128 7.83 5.38 -6.09
CA MET A 128 8.00 4.32 -5.09
C MET A 128 8.15 2.93 -5.74
N LYS A 129 7.36 2.63 -6.78
CA LYS A 129 7.48 1.38 -7.55
C LYS A 129 8.86 1.27 -8.21
N GLN A 130 9.32 2.33 -8.87
CA GLN A 130 10.62 2.33 -9.54
C GLN A 130 11.77 2.11 -8.57
N LEU A 131 11.75 2.81 -7.42
CA LEU A 131 12.77 2.65 -6.37
C LEU A 131 12.73 1.26 -5.74
N PHE A 132 11.54 0.71 -5.51
CA PHE A 132 11.38 -0.66 -5.00
C PHE A 132 12.03 -1.68 -5.94
N TRP A 133 11.77 -1.58 -7.24
CA TRP A 133 12.32 -2.51 -8.24
C TRP A 133 13.79 -2.24 -8.60
N ALA A 134 14.32 -1.07 -8.29
CA ALA A 134 15.75 -0.79 -8.38
C ALA A 134 16.56 -1.38 -7.20
N GLY A 135 15.88 -1.70 -6.10
CA GLY A 135 16.48 -2.36 -4.94
C GLY A 135 16.65 -3.87 -5.12
N ASP A 136 17.18 -4.49 -4.07
CA ASP A 136 17.45 -5.92 -3.97
C ASP A 136 16.54 -6.55 -2.91
N LEU A 137 15.58 -7.37 -3.36
CA LEU A 137 14.63 -8.05 -2.50
C LEU A 137 15.24 -9.19 -1.69
N GLU A 138 16.33 -9.80 -2.16
CA GLU A 138 16.99 -10.90 -1.45
C GLU A 138 17.75 -10.38 -0.23
N TYR A 139 18.49 -9.28 -0.43
CA TYR A 139 19.28 -8.65 0.63
C TYR A 139 18.54 -7.52 1.35
N MET A 140 17.27 -7.24 0.97
CA MET A 140 16.45 -6.16 1.51
C MET A 140 17.18 -4.80 1.50
N THR A 141 17.86 -4.50 0.39
CA THR A 141 18.65 -3.28 0.21
C THR A 141 18.00 -2.39 -0.83
N PHE A 142 17.64 -1.16 -0.46
CA PHE A 142 16.88 -0.25 -1.33
C PHE A 142 17.54 1.14 -1.38
N PRO A 143 17.22 1.95 -2.40
CA PRO A 143 17.61 3.36 -2.42
C PRO A 143 17.13 4.12 -1.17
N GLU A 144 17.90 5.13 -0.73
CA GLU A 144 17.68 5.85 0.53
C GLU A 144 16.38 6.66 0.56
N GLU A 145 15.78 6.89 -0.59
CA GLU A 145 14.51 7.60 -0.76
C GLU A 145 13.30 6.81 -0.27
N ILE A 146 13.44 5.48 -0.07
CA ILE A 146 12.36 4.63 0.43
C ILE A 146 12.80 3.74 1.60
N GLU A 147 11.83 3.42 2.44
CA GLU A 147 11.95 2.40 3.47
C GLU A 147 11.05 1.23 3.11
N VAL A 148 11.56 0.00 3.20
CA VAL A 148 10.83 -1.21 2.81
C VAL A 148 10.78 -2.21 3.96
N TYR A 149 9.56 -2.59 4.33
CA TYR A 149 9.28 -3.50 5.44
C TYR A 149 8.53 -4.74 4.93
N PRO A 150 9.00 -5.97 5.21
CA PRO A 150 8.24 -7.17 4.88
C PRO A 150 7.10 -7.34 5.89
N LEU A 151 5.86 -7.47 5.40
CA LEU A 151 4.66 -7.59 6.24
C LEU A 151 4.26 -9.05 6.53
N LEU A 152 4.68 -10.01 5.70
CA LEU A 152 4.40 -11.43 5.89
C LEU A 152 5.66 -12.25 5.59
N ARG A 153 6.09 -13.06 6.55
CA ARG A 153 7.11 -14.11 6.40
C ARG A 153 6.49 -15.48 6.64
#